data_AF-G7DXC5-F1
#
_entry.id   AF-G7DXC5-F1
#
_cell.length_a   1.000
_cell.length_b   1.000
_cell.length_c   1.000
_cell.angle_alpha   90.00
_cell.angle_beta   90.00
_cell.angle_gamma   90.00
#
_symmetry.space_group_name_H-M   'P 1'
#
loop_
_entity.id
_entity.type
_entity.pdbx_description
1 polymer ?
#
loop_
_entity_poly.entity_id
_entity_poly.type
_entity_poly.pdbx_seq_one_letter_code
_entity_poly.pdbx_strand_id
1 'polypeptide(L)'
;MSPMPAASGASKKDSGLARTLGSATAGIAELTVFHSVDTVAKRLMSNKTSVKDQGFNKVVFREFASASAGRKFLSLFPGIGYAAGYKITQRIYKYAGQPYVNDYLNANYRGSFVGIFGEKNGKAMMQATAGSIIGIGEIWLLPLDRLKIIRQTNPEVLQGRGLFKLIADEGLGLYKGAGWTAARNAPGSFALFGASAATKDFMGITDYSKATWTQNFIASIAGSVASIGISQPIDLIKTRIQNQDFKTGTGGVVIIKDLIKNEGFSAFFKGFVPKVLVVGPKLVFSFTVAQSMIPMFTNMVRCVSLNGARLIVQNLDRVYDDLQQSQGNTSHGRRTCTVFFIVCSTTACLLVTFLSVLSRLTYALCTSFNGARSEMSLSLVRVLGRFVFKDIEASQARKVYSSLCFAALDDGLHLLFECLEIFL
;
A
#
# COMPACT_ATOMS: atom_id res chain seq x y z
N MET A 1 2.74 12.95 1.73
CA MET A 1 3.63 12.52 2.83
C MET A 1 5.05 12.49 2.30
N SER A 2 5.87 13.45 2.71
CA SER A 2 7.33 13.33 2.61
C SER A 2 7.76 12.05 3.35
N PRO A 3 8.77 11.31 2.86
CA PRO A 3 9.33 10.23 3.65
C PRO A 3 9.76 10.78 5.01
N MET A 4 9.32 10.13 6.08
CA MET A 4 9.81 10.45 7.42
C MET A 4 11.34 10.27 7.43
N PRO A 5 12.08 11.12 8.15
CA PRO A 5 13.52 10.94 8.30
C PRO A 5 13.77 9.54 8.86
N ALA A 6 14.58 8.78 8.15
CA ALA A 6 14.98 7.45 8.57
C ALA A 6 15.65 7.56 9.95
N ALA A 7 15.23 6.73 10.90
CA ALA A 7 15.94 6.57 12.16
C ALA A 7 17.40 6.24 11.83
N SER A 8 18.30 7.13 12.24
CA SER A 8 19.74 7.02 12.05
C SER A 8 20.26 5.75 12.73
N GLY A 9 20.84 4.81 11.97
CA GLY A 9 21.64 3.71 12.54
C GLY A 9 21.55 2.31 11.92
N ALA A 10 20.86 2.09 10.79
CA ALA A 10 20.77 0.74 10.19
C ALA A 10 21.60 0.61 8.89
N SER A 11 22.40 -0.46 8.82
CA SER A 11 23.20 -0.90 7.66
C SER A 11 22.39 -0.87 6.34
N LYS A 12 22.99 -0.32 5.28
CA LYS A 12 22.34 0.00 4.00
C LYS A 12 21.70 -1.22 3.27
N LYS A 13 22.11 -2.46 3.55
CA LYS A 13 21.60 -3.67 2.85
C LYS A 13 20.38 -4.31 3.55
N ASP A 14 20.33 -4.35 4.88
CA ASP A 14 19.17 -4.85 5.64
C ASP A 14 17.95 -3.89 5.59
N SER A 15 18.20 -2.63 5.21
CA SER A 15 17.20 -1.57 5.15
C SER A 15 16.13 -1.79 4.06
N GLY A 16 16.46 -2.41 2.94
CA GLY A 16 15.55 -2.51 1.78
C GLY A 16 14.35 -3.42 1.99
N LEU A 17 14.58 -4.63 2.53
CA LEU A 17 13.53 -5.60 2.82
C LEU A 17 12.63 -5.12 3.97
N ALA A 18 13.22 -4.61 5.06
CA ALA A 18 12.48 -4.05 6.19
C ALA A 18 11.59 -2.87 5.76
N ARG A 19 12.10 -1.98 4.89
CA ARG A 19 11.31 -0.87 4.32
C ARG A 19 10.18 -1.36 3.44
N THR A 20 10.40 -2.42 2.66
CA THR A 20 9.37 -3.02 1.80
C THR A 20 8.25 -3.64 2.64
N LEU A 21 8.60 -4.47 3.63
CA LEU A 21 7.64 -5.11 4.53
C LEU A 21 6.87 -4.09 5.39
N GLY A 22 7.58 -3.11 5.96
CA GLY A 22 6.97 -2.01 6.71
C GLY A 22 6.02 -1.17 5.84
N SER A 23 6.40 -0.88 4.59
CA SER A 23 5.54 -0.13 3.66
C SER A 23 4.31 -0.92 3.23
N ALA A 24 4.44 -2.23 3.02
CA ALA A 24 3.34 -3.11 2.65
C ALA A 24 2.31 -3.24 3.77
N THR A 25 2.76 -3.50 5.00
CA THR A 25 1.89 -3.63 6.18
C THR A 25 1.21 -2.31 6.55
N ALA A 26 1.93 -1.17 6.47
CA ALA A 26 1.31 0.14 6.61
C ALA A 26 0.27 0.42 5.51
N GLY A 27 0.52 -0.02 4.28
CA GLY A 27 -0.43 0.05 3.17
C GLY A 27 -1.71 -0.75 3.42
N ILE A 28 -1.58 -1.96 3.98
CA ILE A 28 -2.73 -2.81 4.37
C ILE A 28 -3.52 -2.16 5.49
N ALA A 29 -2.84 -1.72 6.56
CA ALA A 29 -3.49 -1.09 7.71
C ALA A 29 -4.27 0.17 7.28
N GLU A 30 -3.66 1.01 6.42
CA GLU A 30 -4.30 2.21 5.89
C GLU A 30 -5.50 1.88 4.99
N LEU A 31 -5.39 0.82 4.18
CA LEU A 31 -6.50 0.35 3.34
C LEU A 31 -7.69 -0.04 4.21
N THR A 32 -7.50 -0.86 5.24
CA THR A 32 -8.59 -1.36 6.09
C THR A 32 -9.40 -0.22 6.71
N VAL A 33 -8.73 0.85 7.14
CA VAL A 33 -9.40 1.97 7.82
C VAL A 33 -10.00 2.97 6.84
N PHE A 34 -9.27 3.33 5.77
CA PHE A 34 -9.61 4.49 4.92
C PHE A 34 -10.14 4.11 3.54
N HIS A 35 -10.32 2.83 3.23
CA HIS A 35 -10.93 2.40 1.97
C HIS A 35 -12.38 2.87 1.82
N SER A 36 -13.14 2.90 2.91
CA SER A 36 -14.52 3.41 2.91
C SER A 36 -14.59 4.85 2.37
N VAL A 37 -13.69 5.72 2.83
CA VAL A 37 -13.61 7.13 2.40
C VAL A 37 -13.19 7.24 0.93
N ASP A 38 -12.26 6.40 0.47
CA ASP A 38 -11.86 6.34 -0.94
C ASP A 38 -13.04 5.95 -1.84
N THR A 39 -13.82 4.94 -1.44
CA THR A 39 -15.04 4.53 -2.14
C THR A 39 -16.07 5.67 -2.18
N VAL A 40 -16.31 6.36 -1.07
CA VAL A 40 -17.21 7.54 -1.03
C VAL A 40 -16.74 8.60 -2.02
N ALA A 41 -15.45 8.95 -2.00
CA ALA A 41 -14.89 9.96 -2.89
C ALA A 41 -15.02 9.56 -4.38
N LYS A 42 -14.70 8.30 -4.72
CA LYS A 42 -14.80 7.77 -6.10
C LYS A 42 -16.23 7.69 -6.60
N ARG A 43 -17.18 7.29 -5.76
CA ARG A 43 -18.62 7.32 -6.11
C ARG A 43 -19.09 8.75 -6.40
N LEU A 44 -18.73 9.72 -5.55
CA LEU A 44 -19.03 11.13 -5.78
C LEU A 44 -18.40 11.68 -7.08
N MET A 45 -17.14 11.36 -7.36
CA MET A 45 -16.43 11.78 -8.58
C MET A 45 -17.05 11.19 -9.87
N SER A 46 -17.52 9.94 -9.79
CA SER A 46 -18.15 9.25 -10.92
C SER A 46 -19.59 9.70 -11.17
N ASN A 47 -20.25 10.29 -10.17
CA ASN A 47 -21.64 10.71 -10.27
C ASN A 47 -21.80 11.95 -11.17
N LYS A 48 -22.61 11.84 -12.22
CA LYS A 48 -22.90 12.95 -13.15
C LYS A 48 -24.05 13.85 -12.68
N THR A 49 -24.97 13.34 -11.87
CA THR A 49 -26.10 14.13 -11.36
C THR A 49 -25.69 15.04 -10.20
N SER A 50 -26.52 16.03 -9.90
CA SER A 50 -26.38 16.84 -8.69
C SER A 50 -26.72 15.99 -7.46
N VAL A 51 -25.84 16.06 -6.45
CA VAL A 51 -26.07 15.37 -5.16
C VAL A 51 -27.25 15.98 -4.41
N LYS A 52 -27.56 17.27 -4.65
CA LYS A 52 -28.73 17.93 -4.06
C LYS A 52 -30.03 17.29 -4.56
N ASP A 53 -30.05 16.83 -5.80
CA ASP A 53 -31.27 16.33 -6.45
C ASP A 53 -31.51 14.84 -6.16
N GLN A 54 -30.45 14.01 -6.14
CA GLN A 54 -30.57 12.57 -5.86
C GLN A 54 -30.45 12.20 -4.38
N GLY A 55 -29.91 13.09 -3.55
CA GLY A 55 -29.60 12.82 -2.15
C GLY A 55 -28.29 12.07 -1.95
N PHE A 56 -27.49 12.50 -0.96
CA PHE A 56 -26.17 11.95 -0.65
C PHE A 56 -26.17 10.43 -0.45
N ASN A 57 -27.14 9.91 0.32
CA ASN A 57 -27.21 8.47 0.61
C ASN A 57 -27.40 7.62 -0.64
N LYS A 58 -28.15 8.11 -1.63
CA LYS A 58 -28.39 7.39 -2.88
C LYS A 58 -27.13 7.33 -3.74
N VAL A 59 -26.38 8.44 -3.81
CA VAL A 59 -25.12 8.51 -4.55
C VAL A 59 -24.04 7.63 -3.91
N VAL A 60 -23.93 7.68 -2.59
CA VAL A 60 -22.87 7.00 -1.85
C VAL A 60 -23.16 5.53 -1.61
N PHE A 61 -24.37 5.17 -1.17
CA PHE A 61 -24.73 3.80 -0.77
C PHE A 61 -25.55 3.04 -1.82
N ARG A 62 -26.00 3.70 -2.90
CA ARG A 62 -26.70 3.06 -4.04
C ARG A 62 -27.93 2.27 -3.59
N GLU A 63 -28.05 0.98 -3.95
CA GLU A 63 -29.16 0.14 -3.49
C GLU A 63 -29.23 0.01 -1.96
N PHE A 64 -28.14 0.27 -1.24
CA PHE A 64 -28.09 0.24 0.23
C PHE A 64 -28.47 1.58 0.88
N ALA A 65 -28.99 2.56 0.14
CA ALA A 65 -29.34 3.88 0.66
C ALA A 65 -30.37 3.87 1.81
N SER A 66 -31.29 2.91 1.81
CA SER A 66 -32.29 2.69 2.87
C SER A 66 -31.88 1.61 3.88
N ALA A 67 -30.73 0.95 3.71
CA ALA A 67 -30.29 -0.12 4.60
C ALA A 67 -29.81 0.41 5.97
N SER A 68 -29.65 -0.51 6.92
CA SER A 68 -29.06 -0.23 8.24
C SER A 68 -27.63 0.28 8.14
N ALA A 69 -27.16 1.00 9.16
CA ALA A 69 -25.83 1.62 9.19
C ALA A 69 -24.69 0.61 8.93
N GLY A 70 -24.78 -0.60 9.50
CA GLY A 70 -23.80 -1.67 9.27
C GLY A 70 -23.73 -2.13 7.81
N ARG A 71 -24.89 -2.35 7.16
CA ARG A 71 -24.95 -2.74 5.74
C ARG A 71 -24.46 -1.61 4.83
N LYS A 72 -24.80 -0.36 5.14
CA LYS A 72 -24.25 0.82 4.47
C LYS A 72 -22.73 0.86 4.55
N PHE A 73 -22.17 0.67 5.74
CA PHE A 73 -20.73 0.66 5.94
C PHE A 73 -20.04 -0.46 5.13
N LEU A 74 -20.55 -1.68 5.20
CA LEU A 74 -20.01 -2.82 4.43
C LEU A 74 -20.09 -2.60 2.92
N SER A 75 -21.12 -1.88 2.43
CA SER A 75 -21.25 -1.53 1.00
C SER A 75 -20.15 -0.59 0.48
N LEU A 76 -19.33 -0.01 1.37
CA LEU A 76 -18.19 0.86 1.02
C LEU A 76 -16.88 0.08 0.81
N PHE A 77 -16.89 -1.25 0.97
CA PHE A 77 -15.72 -2.12 0.76
C PHE A 77 -15.71 -2.97 -0.51
N PRO A 78 -16.38 -2.61 -1.62
CA PRO A 78 -16.27 -3.39 -2.84
C PRO A 78 -14.84 -3.30 -3.39
N GLY A 79 -14.38 -4.41 -3.97
CA GLY A 79 -13.10 -4.44 -4.67
C GLY A 79 -11.88 -4.33 -3.79
N ILE A 80 -11.98 -4.69 -2.50
CA ILE A 80 -10.85 -4.66 -1.56
C ILE A 80 -9.63 -5.44 -2.08
N GLY A 81 -9.83 -6.51 -2.85
CA GLY A 81 -8.73 -7.27 -3.48
C GLY A 81 -7.91 -6.44 -4.48
N TYR A 82 -8.55 -5.83 -5.49
CA TYR A 82 -7.85 -4.93 -6.43
C TYR A 82 -7.31 -3.68 -5.73
N ALA A 83 -8.04 -3.16 -4.75
CA ALA A 83 -7.59 -2.04 -3.94
C ALA A 83 -6.32 -2.37 -3.14
N ALA A 84 -6.25 -3.58 -2.56
CA ALA A 84 -5.09 -4.09 -1.86
C ALA A 84 -3.91 -4.27 -2.82
N GLY A 85 -4.10 -5.00 -3.92
CA GLY A 85 -3.06 -5.19 -4.93
C GLY A 85 -2.49 -3.87 -5.44
N TYR A 86 -3.35 -2.92 -5.80
CA TYR A 86 -2.93 -1.58 -6.21
C TYR A 86 -2.20 -0.82 -5.09
N LYS A 87 -2.83 -0.64 -3.92
CA LYS A 87 -2.27 0.22 -2.86
C LYS A 87 -0.98 -0.36 -2.29
N ILE A 88 -0.87 -1.67 -2.09
CA ILE A 88 0.35 -2.31 -1.59
C ILE A 88 1.49 -2.11 -2.60
N THR A 89 1.26 -2.45 -3.87
CA THR A 89 2.28 -2.30 -4.92
C THR A 89 2.68 -0.83 -5.10
N GLN A 90 1.71 0.09 -5.06
CA GLN A 90 1.95 1.53 -5.12
C GLN A 90 2.82 2.01 -3.96
N ARG A 91 2.55 1.53 -2.74
CA ARG A 91 3.30 1.90 -1.54
C ARG A 91 4.74 1.38 -1.60
N ILE A 92 4.92 0.12 -2.00
CA ILE A 92 6.25 -0.46 -2.22
C ILE A 92 7.00 0.35 -3.28
N TYR A 93 6.39 0.56 -4.44
CA TYR A 93 7.00 1.30 -5.55
C TYR A 93 7.43 2.72 -5.13
N LYS A 94 6.54 3.46 -4.45
CA LYS A 94 6.82 4.83 -4.00
C LYS A 94 7.87 4.89 -2.90
N TYR A 95 7.72 4.11 -1.83
CA TYR A 95 8.60 4.20 -0.65
C TYR A 95 9.96 3.52 -0.85
N ALA A 96 10.02 2.49 -1.69
CA ALA A 96 11.29 1.93 -2.12
C ALA A 96 11.95 2.83 -3.16
N GLY A 97 11.22 3.26 -4.19
CA GLY A 97 11.79 3.96 -5.35
C GLY A 97 12.19 5.41 -5.11
N GLN A 98 11.39 6.20 -4.39
CA GLN A 98 11.63 7.64 -4.26
C GLN A 98 12.98 8.00 -3.64
N PRO A 99 13.50 7.28 -2.64
CA PRO A 99 14.82 7.57 -2.10
C PRO A 99 15.96 7.35 -3.11
N TYR A 100 15.87 6.34 -3.99
CA TYR A 100 16.87 6.17 -5.06
C TYR A 100 16.90 7.37 -6.02
N VAL A 101 15.72 7.86 -6.43
CA VAL A 101 15.63 9.06 -7.29
C VAL A 101 16.15 10.29 -6.58
N ASN A 102 15.80 10.46 -5.30
CA ASN A 102 16.32 11.56 -4.48
C ASN A 102 17.84 11.51 -4.34
N ASP A 103 18.43 10.34 -4.08
CA ASP A 103 19.88 10.18 -3.94
C ASP A 103 20.59 10.51 -5.25
N TYR A 104 20.03 10.03 -6.38
CA TYR A 104 20.53 10.39 -7.71
C TYR A 104 20.46 11.90 -7.98
N LEU A 105 19.34 12.56 -7.66
CA LEU A 105 19.21 14.01 -7.82
C LEU A 105 20.16 14.78 -6.90
N ASN A 106 20.38 14.31 -5.67
CA ASN A 106 21.34 14.91 -4.75
C ASN A 106 22.78 14.80 -5.26
N ALA A 107 23.16 13.65 -5.80
CA ALA A 107 24.52 13.43 -6.29
C ALA A 107 24.83 14.24 -7.56
N ASN A 108 23.86 14.40 -8.47
CA ASN A 108 24.13 14.93 -9.81
C ASN A 108 23.59 16.35 -10.05
N TYR A 109 22.53 16.77 -9.36
CA TYR A 109 21.80 18.01 -9.70
C TYR A 109 21.61 18.96 -8.52
N ARG A 110 22.11 18.64 -7.32
CA ARG A 110 21.95 19.48 -6.13
C ARG A 110 22.45 20.92 -6.36
N GLY A 111 23.62 21.08 -6.97
CA GLY A 111 24.19 22.39 -7.29
C GLY A 111 23.26 23.22 -8.16
N SER A 112 22.65 22.63 -9.19
CA SER A 112 21.68 23.29 -10.07
C SER A 112 20.43 23.72 -9.33
N PHE A 113 19.85 22.84 -8.51
CA PHE A 113 18.64 23.17 -7.73
C PHE A 113 18.90 24.26 -6.68
N VAL A 114 20.04 24.19 -5.98
CA VAL A 114 20.43 25.21 -5.00
C VAL A 114 20.76 26.53 -5.69
N GLY A 115 21.41 26.52 -6.85
CA GLY A 115 21.71 27.73 -7.61
C GLY A 115 20.45 28.46 -8.11
N ILE A 116 19.43 27.71 -8.55
CA ILE A 116 18.19 28.30 -9.09
C ILE A 116 17.23 28.71 -7.98
N PHE A 117 17.05 27.88 -6.95
CA PHE A 117 16.00 28.06 -5.95
C PHE A 117 16.53 28.48 -4.57
N GLY A 118 17.84 28.61 -4.41
CA GLY A 118 18.49 28.84 -3.12
C GLY A 118 18.58 27.56 -2.27
N GLU A 119 19.38 27.59 -1.20
CA GLU A 119 19.68 26.42 -0.39
C GLU A 119 18.44 25.84 0.32
N LYS A 120 17.55 26.74 0.77
CA LYS A 120 16.32 26.39 1.46
C LYS A 120 15.28 25.74 0.54
N ASN A 121 14.94 26.39 -0.58
CA ASN A 121 13.89 25.89 -1.48
C ASN A 121 14.41 24.85 -2.48
N GLY A 122 15.71 24.83 -2.79
CA GLY A 122 16.34 23.83 -3.66
C GLY A 122 16.07 22.41 -3.18
N LYS A 123 16.17 22.15 -1.87
CA LYS A 123 15.84 20.85 -1.29
C LYS A 123 14.36 20.48 -1.48
N ALA A 124 13.44 21.41 -1.29
CA ALA A 124 12.00 21.18 -1.49
C ALA A 124 11.68 20.89 -2.96
N MET A 125 12.30 21.63 -3.89
CA MET A 125 12.14 21.45 -5.33
C MET A 125 12.71 20.12 -5.82
N MET A 126 13.85 19.68 -5.29
CA MET A 126 14.39 18.34 -5.58
C MET A 126 13.44 17.23 -5.13
N GLN A 127 12.90 17.35 -3.92
CA GLN A 127 11.94 16.38 -3.38
C GLN A 127 10.64 16.34 -4.22
N ALA A 128 10.17 17.51 -4.69
CA ALA A 128 9.05 17.60 -5.61
C ALA A 128 9.34 16.95 -6.96
N THR A 129 10.54 17.14 -7.51
CA THR A 129 10.98 16.50 -8.75
C THR A 129 11.05 14.97 -8.60
N ALA A 130 11.69 14.47 -7.54
CA ALA A 130 11.73 13.03 -7.26
C ALA A 130 10.32 12.44 -7.08
N GLY A 131 9.46 13.13 -6.32
CA GLY A 131 8.06 12.77 -6.14
C GLY A 131 7.29 12.75 -7.46
N SER A 132 7.57 13.69 -8.36
CA SER A 132 6.96 13.76 -9.70
C SER A 132 7.41 12.61 -10.59
N ILE A 133 8.71 12.30 -10.65
CA ILE A 133 9.26 11.20 -11.45
C ILE A 133 8.65 9.86 -11.01
N ILE A 134 8.68 9.58 -9.71
CA ILE A 134 8.05 8.38 -9.14
C ILE A 134 6.53 8.42 -9.33
N GLY A 135 5.90 9.57 -9.18
CA GLY A 135 4.47 9.74 -9.40
C GLY A 135 4.06 9.42 -10.84
N ILE A 136 4.82 9.88 -11.84
CA ILE A 136 4.59 9.55 -13.25
C ILE A 136 4.77 8.04 -13.47
N GLY A 137 5.76 7.42 -12.83
CA GLY A 137 5.99 5.98 -12.87
C GLY A 137 4.84 5.12 -12.34
N GLU A 138 3.87 5.68 -11.60
CA GLU A 138 2.63 4.98 -11.25
C GLU A 138 1.81 4.52 -12.46
N ILE A 139 2.12 5.01 -13.66
CA ILE A 139 1.56 4.50 -14.92
C ILE A 139 1.71 2.97 -15.02
N TRP A 140 2.81 2.39 -14.52
CA TRP A 140 3.01 0.94 -14.47
C TRP A 140 1.94 0.20 -13.65
N LEU A 141 1.29 0.89 -12.70
CA LEU A 141 0.29 0.33 -11.82
C LEU A 141 -1.15 0.64 -12.27
N LEU A 142 -1.31 1.29 -13.42
CA LEU A 142 -2.62 1.64 -13.97
C LEU A 142 -3.57 0.47 -14.15
N PRO A 143 -3.12 -0.72 -14.60
CA PRO A 143 -4.04 -1.84 -14.71
C PRO A 143 -4.76 -2.16 -13.40
N LEU A 144 -4.04 -2.17 -12.29
CA LEU A 144 -4.64 -2.38 -10.97
C LEU A 144 -5.47 -1.18 -10.49
N ASP A 145 -5.04 0.06 -10.79
CA ASP A 145 -5.80 1.27 -10.45
C ASP A 145 -7.16 1.30 -11.16
N ARG A 146 -7.17 0.98 -12.46
CA ARG A 146 -8.37 0.95 -13.28
C ARG A 146 -9.34 -0.12 -12.79
N LEU A 147 -8.85 -1.34 -12.54
CA LEU A 147 -9.67 -2.43 -12.00
C LEU A 147 -10.26 -2.09 -10.63
N LYS A 148 -9.46 -1.47 -9.75
CA LYS A 148 -9.95 -0.95 -8.45
C LYS A 148 -11.10 0.05 -8.64
N ILE A 149 -10.91 1.06 -9.49
CA ILE A 149 -11.92 2.09 -9.72
C ILE A 149 -13.20 1.47 -10.26
N ILE A 150 -13.12 0.70 -11.35
CA ILE A 150 -14.30 0.03 -11.93
C ILE A 150 -15.00 -0.82 -10.88
N ARG A 151 -14.28 -1.56 -10.04
CA ARG A 151 -14.92 -2.34 -8.98
C ARG A 151 -15.59 -1.50 -7.88
N GLN A 152 -15.10 -0.30 -7.60
CA GLN A 152 -15.70 0.65 -6.65
C GLN A 152 -16.91 1.40 -7.23
N THR A 153 -16.93 1.63 -8.54
CA THR A 153 -17.88 2.53 -9.22
C THR A 153 -18.81 1.83 -10.21
N ASN A 154 -18.36 0.87 -11.00
CA ASN A 154 -19.20 0.12 -11.95
C ASN A 154 -18.84 -1.38 -11.95
N PRO A 155 -19.21 -2.14 -10.89
CA PRO A 155 -18.79 -3.52 -10.72
C PRO A 155 -19.33 -4.49 -11.78
N GLU A 156 -20.39 -4.12 -12.50
CA GLU A 156 -21.04 -4.93 -13.54
C GLU A 156 -20.12 -5.16 -14.74
N VAL A 157 -19.26 -4.20 -15.06
CA VAL A 157 -18.29 -4.26 -16.17
C VAL A 157 -17.27 -5.39 -15.99
N LEU A 158 -17.04 -5.84 -14.75
CA LEU A 158 -16.10 -6.92 -14.43
C LEU A 158 -16.79 -8.26 -14.15
N GLN A 159 -18.12 -8.34 -14.21
CA GLN A 159 -18.84 -9.56 -13.86
C GLN A 159 -18.47 -10.71 -14.80
N GLY A 160 -18.24 -11.88 -14.20
CA GLY A 160 -17.94 -13.12 -14.94
C GLY A 160 -16.54 -13.24 -15.53
N ARG A 161 -15.62 -12.30 -15.28
CA ARG A 161 -14.25 -12.33 -15.82
C ARG A 161 -13.20 -12.35 -14.71
N GLY A 162 -12.34 -13.36 -14.73
CA GLY A 162 -11.17 -13.44 -13.85
C GLY A 162 -10.08 -12.44 -14.27
N LEU A 163 -9.13 -12.16 -13.35
CA LEU A 163 -8.04 -11.19 -13.57
C LEU A 163 -7.22 -11.49 -14.83
N PHE A 164 -6.80 -12.74 -15.04
CA PHE A 164 -5.98 -13.10 -16.20
C PHE A 164 -6.72 -12.92 -17.53
N LYS A 165 -8.02 -13.27 -17.56
CA LYS A 165 -8.86 -13.05 -18.73
C LYS A 165 -9.07 -11.57 -19.01
N LEU A 166 -9.27 -10.75 -17.97
CA LEU A 166 -9.32 -9.29 -18.10
C LEU A 166 -8.03 -8.72 -18.70
N ILE A 167 -6.87 -9.19 -18.22
CA ILE A 167 -5.58 -8.74 -18.76
C ILE A 167 -5.43 -9.16 -20.23
N ALA A 168 -5.79 -10.41 -20.54
CA ALA A 168 -5.68 -10.95 -21.89
C ALA A 168 -6.59 -10.24 -22.90
N ASP A 169 -7.87 -10.05 -22.58
CA ASP A 169 -8.80 -9.46 -23.54
C ASP A 169 -8.63 -7.94 -23.66
N GLU A 170 -8.29 -7.23 -22.56
CA GLU A 170 -8.26 -5.77 -22.56
C GLU A 170 -6.88 -5.18 -22.89
N GLY A 171 -5.79 -5.91 -22.62
CA GLY A 171 -4.42 -5.50 -22.90
C GLY A 171 -4.13 -4.04 -22.53
N LEU A 172 -3.72 -3.24 -23.51
CA LEU A 172 -3.38 -1.82 -23.34
C LEU A 172 -4.57 -0.94 -22.94
N GLY A 173 -5.80 -1.39 -23.14
CA GLY A 173 -6.99 -0.71 -22.63
C GLY A 173 -6.87 -0.43 -21.14
N LEU A 174 -6.25 -1.33 -20.35
CA LEU A 174 -6.06 -1.16 -18.91
C LEU A 174 -5.22 0.08 -18.53
N TYR A 175 -4.43 0.64 -19.46
CA TYR A 175 -3.65 1.87 -19.26
C TYR A 175 -4.41 3.16 -19.57
N LYS A 176 -5.70 3.07 -19.86
CA LYS A 176 -6.55 4.25 -20.09
C LYS A 176 -6.48 5.20 -18.87
N GLY A 177 -6.17 6.47 -19.15
CA GLY A 177 -5.90 7.46 -18.10
C GLY A 177 -4.42 7.65 -17.75
N ALA A 178 -3.48 7.08 -18.52
CA ALA A 178 -2.05 7.28 -18.30
C ALA A 178 -1.61 8.74 -18.31
N GLY A 179 -1.96 9.49 -19.37
CA GLY A 179 -1.65 10.92 -19.45
C GLY A 179 -2.25 11.72 -18.28
N TRP A 180 -3.46 11.37 -17.85
CA TRP A 180 -4.14 12.00 -16.71
C TRP A 180 -3.48 11.66 -15.37
N THR A 181 -2.88 10.47 -15.25
CA THR A 181 -2.11 10.07 -14.08
C THR A 181 -0.81 10.86 -13.98
N ALA A 182 -0.08 11.02 -15.08
CA ALA A 182 1.10 11.88 -15.12
C ALA A 182 0.75 13.35 -14.81
N ALA A 183 -0.26 13.89 -15.51
CA ALA A 183 -0.74 15.26 -15.31
C ALA A 183 -1.23 15.54 -13.89
N ARG A 184 -1.74 14.51 -13.19
CA ARG A 184 -2.15 14.60 -11.79
C ARG A 184 -0.95 14.60 -10.84
N ASN A 185 0.00 13.70 -11.07
CA ASN A 185 1.04 13.38 -10.11
C ASN A 185 2.18 14.42 -10.06
N ALA A 186 2.55 15.02 -11.19
CA ALA A 186 3.61 16.03 -11.21
C ALA A 186 3.18 17.33 -10.48
N PRO A 187 2.12 18.06 -10.90
CA PRO A 187 1.66 19.26 -10.18
C PRO A 187 1.30 18.99 -8.72
N GLY A 188 0.69 17.82 -8.44
CA GLY A 188 0.37 17.43 -7.07
C GLY A 188 1.59 17.30 -6.17
N SER A 189 2.73 16.87 -6.70
CA SER A 189 3.99 16.77 -5.93
C SER A 189 4.57 18.15 -5.64
N PHE A 190 4.61 19.05 -6.63
CA PHE A 190 5.07 20.43 -6.40
C PHE A 190 4.19 21.17 -5.40
N ALA A 191 2.86 21.04 -5.52
CA ALA A 191 1.92 21.59 -4.55
C ALA A 191 2.16 21.04 -3.13
N LEU A 192 2.39 19.72 -3.00
CA LEU A 192 2.68 19.06 -1.72
C LEU A 192 3.91 19.65 -1.04
N PHE A 193 5.05 19.63 -1.71
CA PHE A 193 6.33 20.04 -1.12
C PHE A 193 6.44 21.56 -1.01
N GLY A 194 5.91 22.30 -1.99
CA GLY A 194 5.90 23.76 -2.00
C GLY A 194 5.06 24.32 -0.84
N ALA A 195 3.82 23.87 -0.68
CA ALA A 195 2.98 24.35 0.42
C ALA A 195 3.50 23.86 1.80
N SER A 196 4.12 22.67 1.87
CA SER A 196 4.79 22.23 3.10
C SER A 196 5.95 23.16 3.47
N ALA A 197 6.78 23.56 2.50
CA ALA A 197 7.89 24.48 2.71
C ALA A 197 7.37 25.88 3.11
N ALA A 198 6.41 26.43 2.35
CA ALA A 198 5.80 27.72 2.67
C ALA A 198 5.16 27.75 4.06
N THR A 199 4.55 26.65 4.51
CA THR A 199 3.99 26.54 5.86
C THR A 199 5.08 26.58 6.92
N LYS A 200 6.21 25.88 6.71
CA LYS A 200 7.35 25.92 7.63
C LYS A 200 7.95 27.34 7.71
N ASP A 201 7.95 28.06 6.60
CA ASP A 201 8.42 29.45 6.52
C ASP A 201 7.52 30.39 7.28
N PHE A 202 6.21 30.24 7.11
CA PHE A 202 5.21 30.98 7.87
C PHE A 202 5.33 30.72 9.39
N MET A 203 5.77 29.53 9.79
CA MET A 203 6.05 29.17 11.18
C MET A 203 7.43 29.64 11.68
N GLY A 204 8.21 30.37 10.88
CA GLY A 204 9.54 30.88 11.25
C GLY A 204 10.65 29.83 11.31
N ILE A 205 10.47 28.67 10.66
CA ILE A 205 11.43 27.57 10.72
C ILE A 205 12.54 27.80 9.69
N THR A 206 13.73 28.13 10.16
CA THR A 206 14.91 28.35 9.31
C THR A 206 15.59 27.04 8.92
N ASP A 207 15.75 26.13 9.87
CA ASP A 207 16.27 24.77 9.64
C ASP A 207 15.14 23.74 9.71
N TYR A 208 14.68 23.29 8.54
CA TYR A 208 13.61 22.30 8.43
C TYR A 208 13.93 20.96 9.10
N SER A 209 15.21 20.64 9.35
CA SER A 209 15.60 19.40 10.01
C SER A 209 15.33 19.42 11.52
N LYS A 210 15.26 20.62 12.11
CA LYS A 210 14.98 20.86 13.53
C LYS A 210 13.50 21.11 13.83
N ALA A 211 12.64 21.05 12.81
CA ALA A 211 11.21 21.21 12.99
C ALA A 211 10.66 20.14 13.95
N THR A 212 9.88 20.57 14.94
CA THR A 212 9.19 19.68 15.88
C THR A 212 8.21 18.75 15.15
N TRP A 213 7.73 17.72 15.85
CA TRP A 213 6.71 16.83 15.31
C TRP A 213 5.45 17.60 14.90
N THR A 214 4.95 18.49 15.76
CA THR A 214 3.73 19.29 15.50
C THR A 214 3.91 20.22 14.29
N GLN A 215 5.07 20.88 14.17
CA GLN A 215 5.40 21.72 13.01
C GLN A 215 5.42 20.90 11.71
N ASN A 216 6.06 19.73 11.72
CA ASN A 216 6.06 18.83 10.56
C ASN A 216 4.66 18.30 10.24
N PHE A 217 3.83 18.05 11.26
CA PHE A 217 2.46 17.58 11.10
C PHE A 217 1.58 18.65 10.43
N ILE A 218 1.61 19.89 10.92
CA ILE A 218 0.88 21.04 10.34
C ILE A 218 1.32 21.27 8.89
N ALA A 219 2.64 21.34 8.63
CA ALA A 219 3.18 21.48 7.28
C ALA A 219 2.74 20.34 6.35
N SER A 220 2.68 19.11 6.87
CA SER A 220 2.23 17.94 6.11
C SER A 220 0.74 17.98 5.77
N ILE A 221 -0.11 18.50 6.67
CA ILE A 221 -1.53 18.74 6.40
C ILE A 221 -1.66 19.79 5.29
N ALA A 222 -1.02 20.96 5.46
CA ALA A 222 -1.10 22.05 4.49
C ALA A 222 -0.64 21.60 3.10
N GLY A 223 0.51 20.94 3.02
CA GLY A 223 1.01 20.32 1.79
C GLY A 223 0.02 19.34 1.17
N SER A 224 -0.54 18.44 1.98
CA SER A 224 -1.48 17.43 1.48
C SER A 224 -2.77 18.06 0.96
N VAL A 225 -3.30 19.07 1.64
CA VAL A 225 -4.50 19.81 1.21
C VAL A 225 -4.24 20.57 -0.08
N ALA A 226 -3.11 21.28 -0.20
CA ALA A 226 -2.72 21.97 -1.42
C ALA A 226 -2.57 21.01 -2.61
N SER A 227 -1.92 19.86 -2.37
CA SER A 227 -1.78 18.78 -3.35
C SER A 227 -3.13 18.25 -3.82
N ILE A 228 -4.06 17.98 -2.90
CA ILE A 228 -5.42 17.56 -3.25
C ILE A 228 -6.12 18.66 -4.05
N GLY A 229 -6.03 19.93 -3.63
CA GLY A 229 -6.67 21.06 -4.31
C GLY A 229 -6.29 21.18 -5.78
N ILE A 230 -4.99 21.18 -6.07
CA ILE A 230 -4.49 21.28 -7.46
C ILE A 230 -4.76 20.01 -8.26
N SER A 231 -4.66 18.84 -7.63
CA SER A 231 -4.85 17.56 -8.34
C SER A 231 -6.31 17.16 -8.53
N GLN A 232 -7.25 17.75 -7.78
CA GLN A 232 -8.64 17.31 -7.72
C GLN A 232 -9.37 17.38 -9.07
N PRO A 233 -9.29 18.47 -9.87
CA PRO A 233 -9.93 18.52 -11.19
C PRO A 233 -9.41 17.41 -12.12
N ILE A 234 -8.10 17.15 -12.09
CA ILE A 234 -7.44 16.13 -12.91
C ILE A 234 -7.84 14.73 -12.45
N ASP A 235 -7.89 14.49 -11.13
CA ASP A 235 -8.29 13.20 -10.57
C ASP A 235 -9.75 12.88 -10.86
N LEU A 236 -10.63 13.88 -10.93
CA LEU A 236 -12.01 13.69 -11.35
C LEU A 236 -12.12 13.28 -12.81
N ILE A 237 -11.40 13.97 -13.72
CA ILE A 237 -11.37 13.60 -15.15
C ILE A 237 -10.79 12.19 -15.30
N LYS A 238 -9.67 11.90 -14.64
CA LYS A 238 -9.05 10.57 -14.61
C LYS A 238 -10.04 9.49 -14.16
N THR A 239 -10.75 9.73 -13.06
CA THR A 239 -11.72 8.78 -12.50
C THR A 239 -12.84 8.49 -13.50
N ARG A 240 -13.36 9.50 -14.21
CA ARG A 240 -14.39 9.29 -15.24
C ARG A 240 -13.87 8.56 -16.47
N ILE A 241 -12.64 8.83 -16.90
CA ILE A 241 -11.97 8.10 -17.99
C ILE A 241 -11.79 6.64 -17.65
N GLN A 242 -11.38 6.34 -16.41
CA GLN A 242 -11.09 4.97 -15.96
C GLN A 242 -12.35 4.17 -15.66
N ASN A 243 -13.43 4.84 -15.26
CA ASN A 243 -14.75 4.25 -15.03
C ASN A 243 -15.51 3.91 -16.32
N GLN A 244 -15.05 4.38 -17.48
CA GLN A 244 -15.67 4.03 -18.76
C GLN A 244 -15.52 2.55 -19.08
N ASP A 245 -16.56 2.00 -19.70
CA ASP A 245 -16.54 0.64 -20.25
C ASP A 245 -15.37 0.48 -21.22
N PHE A 246 -14.83 -0.72 -21.26
CA PHE A 246 -13.69 -1.06 -22.10
C PHE A 246 -13.90 -0.75 -23.59
N LYS A 247 -15.14 -0.86 -24.07
CA LYS A 247 -15.53 -0.59 -25.46
C LYS A 247 -15.73 0.89 -25.77
N THR A 248 -15.85 1.75 -24.75
CA THR A 248 -16.11 3.18 -24.94
C THR A 248 -14.79 3.96 -24.97
N GLY A 249 -14.66 4.90 -25.92
CA GLY A 249 -13.41 5.63 -26.19
C GLY A 249 -13.43 7.12 -25.82
N THR A 250 -14.39 7.58 -25.01
CA THR A 250 -14.60 9.01 -24.78
C THR A 250 -13.38 9.68 -24.15
N GLY A 251 -12.72 10.55 -24.93
CA GLY A 251 -11.53 11.29 -24.50
C GLY A 251 -11.81 12.32 -23.40
N GLY A 252 -10.76 12.70 -22.67
CA GLY A 252 -10.88 13.63 -21.53
C GLY A 252 -11.42 15.01 -21.90
N VAL A 253 -11.14 15.51 -23.11
CA VAL A 253 -11.71 16.79 -23.61
C VAL A 253 -13.23 16.73 -23.70
N VAL A 254 -13.78 15.60 -24.14
CA VAL A 254 -15.24 15.41 -24.20
C VAL A 254 -15.81 15.38 -22.79
N ILE A 255 -15.16 14.69 -21.85
CA ILE A 255 -15.58 14.69 -20.43
C ILE A 255 -15.55 16.08 -19.81
N ILE A 256 -14.52 16.89 -20.10
CA ILE A 256 -14.43 18.28 -19.64
C ILE A 256 -15.60 19.09 -20.18
N LYS A 257 -15.88 19.00 -21.49
CA LYS A 257 -17.01 19.70 -22.12
C LYS A 257 -18.35 19.27 -21.52
N ASP A 258 -18.55 17.96 -21.35
CA ASP A 258 -19.75 17.35 -20.75
C ASP A 258 -19.96 17.84 -19.31
N LEU A 259 -18.87 17.90 -18.53
CA LEU A 259 -18.89 18.34 -17.15
C LEU A 259 -19.22 19.83 -17.02
N ILE A 260 -18.58 20.69 -17.81
CA ILE A 260 -18.86 22.13 -17.79
C ILE A 260 -20.31 22.39 -18.23
N LYS A 261 -20.76 21.75 -19.32
CA LYS A 261 -22.09 21.97 -19.89
C LYS A 261 -23.22 21.46 -19.00
N ASN A 262 -23.07 20.28 -18.41
CA ASN A 262 -24.18 19.58 -17.74
C ASN A 262 -24.11 19.63 -16.21
N GLU A 263 -22.95 19.91 -15.62
CA GLU A 263 -22.76 19.85 -14.15
C GLU A 263 -22.16 21.13 -13.55
N GLY A 264 -21.61 22.00 -14.39
CA GLY A 264 -20.96 23.25 -13.99
C GLY A 264 -19.55 23.09 -13.43
N PHE A 265 -18.84 24.20 -13.27
CA PHE A 265 -17.43 24.22 -12.83
C PHE A 265 -17.19 23.64 -11.43
N SER A 266 -18.15 23.76 -10.52
CA SER A 266 -18.02 23.15 -9.18
C SER A 266 -17.91 21.62 -9.23
N ALA A 267 -18.37 20.98 -10.32
CA ALA A 267 -18.35 19.54 -10.43
C ALA A 267 -16.93 18.96 -10.46
N PHE A 268 -15.90 19.72 -10.87
CA PHE A 268 -14.49 19.31 -10.79
C PHE A 268 -14.03 18.97 -9.37
N PHE A 269 -14.71 19.50 -8.34
CA PHE A 269 -14.37 19.30 -6.93
C PHE A 269 -15.26 18.24 -6.24
N LYS A 270 -16.07 17.48 -6.97
CA LYS A 270 -16.83 16.35 -6.38
C LYS A 270 -15.88 15.34 -5.73
N GLY A 271 -16.13 15.01 -4.45
CA GLY A 271 -15.27 14.12 -3.67
C GLY A 271 -14.04 14.79 -3.05
N PHE A 272 -13.88 16.12 -3.17
CA PHE A 272 -12.81 16.87 -2.49
C PHE A 272 -12.92 16.80 -0.96
N VAL A 273 -14.12 17.06 -0.43
CA VAL A 273 -14.39 17.08 1.02
C VAL A 273 -13.97 15.78 1.73
N PRO A 274 -14.42 14.57 1.33
CA PRO A 274 -13.99 13.35 1.99
C PRO A 274 -12.47 13.13 1.91
N LYS A 275 -11.81 13.55 0.83
CA LYS A 275 -10.34 13.46 0.72
C LYS A 275 -9.61 14.38 1.69
N VAL A 276 -10.10 15.61 1.89
CA VAL A 276 -9.50 16.58 2.82
C VAL A 276 -9.74 16.18 4.27
N LEU A 277 -10.97 15.78 4.61
CA LEU A 277 -11.33 15.39 5.98
C LEU A 277 -10.48 14.25 6.52
N VAL A 278 -10.07 13.32 5.65
CA VAL A 278 -9.27 12.17 6.06
C VAL A 278 -7.77 12.47 6.15
N VAL A 279 -7.28 13.63 5.69
CA VAL A 279 -5.84 13.94 5.67
C VAL A 279 -5.23 13.82 7.07
N GLY A 280 -5.75 14.56 8.06
CA GLY A 280 -5.24 14.55 9.42
C GLY A 280 -5.26 13.15 10.06
N PRO A 281 -6.46 12.50 10.16
CA PRO A 281 -6.59 11.16 10.72
C PRO A 281 -5.68 10.13 10.03
N LYS A 282 -5.59 10.18 8.71
CA LYS A 282 -4.72 9.30 7.92
C LYS A 282 -3.25 9.54 8.22
N LEU A 283 -2.83 10.80 8.34
CA LEU A 283 -1.44 11.13 8.67
C LEU A 283 -1.04 10.59 10.05
N VAL A 284 -1.90 10.79 11.06
CA VAL A 284 -1.68 10.26 12.42
C VAL A 284 -1.63 8.74 12.38
N PHE A 285 -2.62 8.09 11.75
CA PHE A 285 -2.67 6.64 11.66
C PHE A 285 -1.42 6.05 10.99
N SER A 286 -1.05 6.56 9.81
CA SER A 286 0.14 6.10 9.09
C SER A 286 1.42 6.32 9.89
N PHE A 287 1.53 7.44 10.62
CA PHE A 287 2.67 7.69 11.50
C PHE A 287 2.73 6.68 12.65
N THR A 288 1.61 6.45 13.35
CA THR A 288 1.53 5.48 14.46
C THR A 288 1.89 4.08 13.98
N VAL A 289 1.34 3.65 12.84
CA VAL A 289 1.68 2.34 12.26
C VAL A 289 3.16 2.27 11.90
N ALA A 290 3.73 3.30 11.28
CA ALA A 290 5.15 3.31 10.98
C ALA A 290 6.03 3.21 12.24
N GLN A 291 5.71 3.99 13.29
CA GLN A 291 6.44 3.97 14.56
C GLN A 291 6.36 2.62 15.27
N SER A 292 5.21 1.95 15.24
CA SER A 292 5.06 0.64 15.87
C SER A 292 5.67 -0.49 15.04
N MET A 293 5.53 -0.45 13.71
CA MET A 293 5.88 -1.57 12.85
C MET A 293 7.34 -1.58 12.39
N ILE A 294 7.95 -0.42 12.14
CA ILE A 294 9.34 -0.38 11.64
C ILE A 294 10.33 -0.99 12.66
N PRO A 295 10.28 -0.64 13.98
CA PRO A 295 11.17 -1.26 14.96
C PRO A 295 10.92 -2.76 15.10
N MET A 296 9.65 -3.18 15.06
CA MET A 296 9.25 -4.59 15.11
C MET A 296 9.85 -5.38 13.94
N PHE A 297 9.70 -4.90 12.70
CA PHE A 297 10.29 -5.55 11.52
C PHE A 297 11.81 -5.50 11.52
N THR A 298 12.42 -4.42 12.01
CA THR A 298 13.89 -4.31 12.11
C THR A 298 14.44 -5.39 13.05
N ASN A 299 13.83 -5.56 14.22
CA ASN A 299 14.22 -6.58 15.18
C ASN A 299 13.97 -8.00 14.64
N MET A 300 12.86 -8.19 13.93
CA MET A 300 12.51 -9.46 13.32
C MET A 300 13.48 -9.85 12.19
N VAL A 301 13.80 -8.94 11.26
CA VAL A 301 14.77 -9.18 10.19
C VAL A 301 16.16 -9.46 10.75
N ARG A 302 16.59 -8.72 11.80
CA ARG A 302 17.85 -9.01 12.50
C ARG A 302 17.83 -10.39 13.15
N CYS A 303 16.74 -10.77 13.81
CA CYS A 303 16.59 -12.08 14.44
C CYS A 303 16.67 -13.22 13.41
N VAL A 304 15.96 -13.10 12.28
CA VAL A 304 16.03 -14.06 11.18
C VAL A 304 17.42 -14.10 10.55
N SER A 305 18.07 -12.95 10.35
CA SER A 305 19.44 -12.91 9.80
C SER A 305 20.47 -13.53 10.76
N LEU A 306 20.34 -13.29 12.06
CA LEU A 306 21.24 -13.83 13.08
C LEU A 306 21.00 -15.33 13.29
N ASN A 307 19.75 -15.77 13.35
CA ASN A 307 19.40 -17.19 13.48
C ASN A 307 19.70 -17.97 12.20
N GLY A 308 19.49 -17.37 11.02
CA GLY A 308 19.88 -17.94 9.74
C GLY A 308 21.39 -18.06 9.60
N ALA A 309 22.16 -17.03 9.99
CA ALA A 309 23.62 -17.10 10.04
C ALA A 309 24.10 -18.17 11.04
N ARG A 310 23.47 -18.26 12.22
CA ARG A 310 23.78 -19.30 13.22
C ARG A 310 23.47 -20.70 12.70
N LEU A 311 22.35 -20.89 12.00
CA LEU A 311 21.99 -22.17 11.37
C LEU A 311 22.96 -22.52 10.24
N ILE A 312 23.39 -21.55 9.43
CA ILE A 312 24.36 -21.76 8.35
C ILE A 312 25.72 -22.17 8.93
N VAL A 313 26.18 -21.50 10.00
CA VAL A 313 27.43 -21.86 10.70
C VAL A 313 27.31 -23.25 11.33
N GLN A 314 26.23 -23.54 12.06
CA GLN A 314 26.02 -24.87 12.65
C GLN A 314 25.92 -25.99 11.60
N ASN A 315 25.32 -25.72 10.43
CA ASN A 315 25.27 -26.69 9.34
C ASN A 315 26.59 -26.78 8.57
N LEU A 316 27.38 -25.70 8.48
CA LEU A 316 28.75 -25.73 7.93
C LEU A 316 29.68 -26.52 8.84
N ASP A 317 29.58 -26.36 10.16
CA ASP A 317 30.33 -27.15 11.14
C ASP A 317 29.94 -28.62 11.04
N ARG A 318 28.64 -28.92 10.95
CA ARG A 318 28.15 -30.30 10.77
C ARG A 318 28.60 -30.92 9.44
N VAL A 319 28.60 -30.13 8.35
CA VAL A 319 29.12 -30.56 7.03
C VAL A 319 30.64 -30.72 7.06
N TYR A 320 31.37 -29.89 7.80
CA TYR A 320 32.81 -30.01 8.00
C TYR A 320 33.16 -31.28 8.77
N ASP A 321 32.41 -31.59 9.85
CA ASP A 321 32.55 -32.82 10.63
C ASP A 321 32.19 -34.07 9.82
N ASP A 322 31.10 -34.03 9.04
CA ASP A 322 30.71 -35.11 8.11
C ASP A 322 31.75 -35.31 6.99
N LEU A 323 32.39 -34.23 6.52
CA LEU A 323 33.48 -34.30 5.53
C LEU A 323 34.78 -34.84 6.12
N GLN A 324 35.07 -34.57 7.40
CA GLN A 324 36.19 -35.20 8.10
C GLN A 324 35.95 -36.70 8.35
N GLN A 325 34.71 -37.12 8.61
CA GLN A 325 34.36 -38.53 8.80
C GLN A 325 34.20 -39.31 7.47
N SER A 326 33.90 -38.63 6.36
CA SER A 326 33.64 -39.25 5.05
C SER A 326 34.83 -39.14 4.09
N GLN A 327 36.04 -39.52 4.53
CA GLN A 327 37.18 -39.89 3.65
C GLN A 327 36.88 -41.18 2.84
N GLY A 328 35.71 -41.24 2.20
CA GLY A 328 35.19 -42.36 1.45
C GLY A 328 33.87 -42.02 0.75
N ASN A 329 33.98 -41.71 -0.54
CA ASN A 329 32.96 -41.89 -1.60
C ASN A 329 31.90 -40.79 -1.93
N THR A 330 32.08 -40.23 -3.14
CA THR A 330 31.16 -39.51 -4.07
C THR A 330 30.45 -38.20 -3.67
N SER A 331 30.58 -37.20 -4.56
CA SER A 331 30.47 -35.76 -4.28
C SER A 331 29.26 -35.00 -4.86
N HIS A 332 28.38 -35.64 -5.63
CA HIS A 332 27.33 -34.92 -6.39
C HIS A 332 25.92 -34.90 -5.78
N GLY A 333 25.51 -35.93 -5.02
CA GLY A 333 24.16 -35.99 -4.43
C GLY A 333 23.95 -35.13 -3.17
N ARG A 334 25.03 -34.81 -2.44
CA ARG A 334 24.96 -34.15 -1.12
C ARG A 334 24.68 -32.64 -1.20
N ARG A 335 25.09 -31.95 -2.27
CA ARG A 335 24.93 -30.49 -2.40
C ARG A 335 23.48 -30.06 -2.64
N THR A 336 22.70 -30.90 -3.31
CA THR A 336 21.33 -30.58 -3.72
C THR A 336 20.34 -30.68 -2.55
N CYS A 337 20.51 -31.66 -1.65
CA CYS A 337 19.66 -31.82 -0.46
C CYS A 337 19.85 -30.70 0.57
N THR A 338 21.09 -30.24 0.80
CA THR A 338 21.39 -29.17 1.76
C THR A 338 20.77 -27.83 1.33
N VAL A 339 20.84 -27.49 0.03
CA VAL A 339 20.21 -26.27 -0.50
C VAL A 339 18.68 -26.34 -0.38
N PHE A 340 18.09 -27.49 -0.66
CA PHE A 340 16.63 -27.68 -0.57
C PHE A 340 16.10 -27.54 0.87
N PHE A 341 16.84 -28.07 1.86
CA PHE A 341 16.47 -27.98 3.28
C PHE A 341 16.56 -26.55 3.84
N ILE A 342 17.58 -25.79 3.43
CA ILE A 342 17.74 -24.37 3.82
C ILE A 342 16.59 -23.52 3.25
N VAL A 343 16.21 -23.75 1.99
CA VAL A 343 15.13 -23.01 1.32
C VAL A 343 13.76 -23.30 1.96
N CYS A 344 13.45 -24.56 2.28
CA CYS A 344 12.19 -24.92 2.95
C CYS A 344 12.09 -24.33 4.36
N SER A 345 13.16 -24.44 5.16
CA SER A 345 13.18 -23.94 6.55
C SER A 345 13.02 -22.42 6.62
N THR A 346 13.63 -21.69 5.68
CA THR A 346 13.52 -20.23 5.61
C THR A 346 12.11 -19.79 5.21
N THR A 347 11.47 -20.53 4.29
CA THR A 347 10.11 -20.23 3.81
C THR A 347 9.05 -20.48 4.89
N ALA A 348 9.16 -21.58 5.65
CA ALA A 348 8.27 -21.87 6.77
C ALA A 348 8.39 -20.83 7.89
N CYS A 349 9.62 -20.40 8.22
CA CYS A 349 9.86 -19.39 9.25
C CYS A 349 9.27 -18.01 8.87
N LEU A 350 9.32 -17.64 7.58
CA LEU A 350 8.70 -16.41 7.06
C LEU A 350 7.16 -16.44 7.09
N LEU A 351 6.55 -17.62 6.91
CA LEU A 351 5.09 -17.79 6.94
C LEU A 351 4.51 -17.72 8.36
N VAL A 352 5.12 -18.44 9.32
CA VAL A 352 4.75 -18.40 10.75
C VAL A 352 4.94 -16.99 11.31
N THR A 353 6.11 -16.44 11.01
CA THR A 353 6.40 -15.04 10.70
C THR A 353 5.22 -14.09 10.54
N PHE A 354 4.75 -14.07 9.30
CA PHE A 354 3.68 -13.24 8.80
C PHE A 354 2.34 -13.47 9.53
N LEU A 355 2.00 -14.71 9.86
CA LEU A 355 0.76 -15.06 10.56
C LEU A 355 0.74 -14.52 12.01
N SER A 356 1.89 -14.56 12.71
CA SER A 356 2.02 -14.00 14.06
C SER A 356 1.86 -12.47 14.08
N VAL A 357 2.36 -11.79 13.05
CA VAL A 357 2.22 -10.33 12.87
C VAL A 357 0.76 -9.98 12.60
N LEU A 358 0.07 -10.72 11.74
CA LEU A 358 -1.36 -10.51 11.47
C LEU A 358 -2.20 -10.66 12.75
N SER A 359 -1.89 -11.66 13.57
CA SER A 359 -2.55 -11.90 14.86
C SER A 359 -2.35 -10.73 15.83
N ARG A 360 -1.11 -10.27 16.01
CA ARG A 360 -0.80 -9.13 16.91
C ARG A 360 -1.37 -7.81 16.40
N LEU A 361 -1.41 -7.59 15.08
CA LEU A 361 -2.04 -6.41 14.49
C LEU A 361 -3.56 -6.41 14.76
N THR A 362 -4.19 -7.57 14.63
CA THR A 362 -5.61 -7.77 14.93
C THR A 362 -5.91 -7.48 16.39
N TYR A 363 -5.04 -7.95 17.30
CA TYR A 363 -5.14 -7.70 18.73
C TYR A 363 -4.94 -6.22 19.10
N ALA A 364 -3.93 -5.56 18.52
CA ALA A 364 -3.66 -4.13 18.73
C ALA A 364 -4.79 -3.23 18.19
N LEU A 365 -5.41 -3.62 17.08
CA LEU A 365 -6.60 -2.95 16.55
C LEU A 365 -7.82 -3.17 17.46
N CYS A 366 -8.03 -4.38 17.99
CA CYS A 366 -9.10 -4.68 18.96
C CYS A 366 -8.95 -3.89 20.27
N THR A 367 -7.73 -3.70 20.77
CA THR A 367 -7.46 -2.99 22.03
C THR A 367 -7.49 -1.46 21.89
N SER A 368 -7.17 -0.92 20.71
CA SER A 368 -7.29 0.53 20.44
C SER A 368 -8.75 1.01 20.33
N PHE A 369 -9.70 0.11 20.04
CA PHE A 369 -11.14 0.38 20.07
C PHE A 369 -11.74 -0.10 21.41
N ASN A 370 -11.33 0.50 22.52
CA ASN A 370 -11.92 0.23 23.82
C ASN A 370 -13.38 0.70 23.86
N GLY A 371 -14.34 -0.23 23.81
CA GLY A 371 -15.75 0.05 24.10
C GLY A 371 -16.79 -0.87 23.47
N ALA A 372 -16.46 -1.69 22.46
CA ALA A 372 -17.44 -2.60 21.85
C ALA A 372 -17.07 -4.07 22.06
N ARG A 373 -17.28 -4.57 23.28
CA ARG A 373 -17.49 -6.01 23.50
C ARG A 373 -18.81 -6.41 22.86
N SER A 374 -18.82 -6.85 21.61
CA SER A 374 -19.89 -7.69 21.07
C SER A 374 -19.51 -8.16 19.68
N GLU A 375 -19.29 -9.48 19.51
CA GLU A 375 -19.39 -10.37 18.32
C GLU A 375 -18.89 -9.95 16.91
N MET A 376 -18.78 -8.66 16.60
CA MET A 376 -18.39 -8.10 15.32
C MET A 376 -16.89 -8.25 15.04
N SER A 377 -16.02 -8.22 16.06
CA SER A 377 -14.57 -8.41 15.91
C SER A 377 -14.22 -9.85 15.51
N LEU A 378 -14.80 -10.84 16.18
CA LEU A 378 -14.68 -12.27 15.84
C LEU A 378 -15.28 -12.58 14.47
N SER A 379 -16.38 -11.93 14.10
CA SER A 379 -17.00 -12.09 12.78
C SER A 379 -16.13 -11.48 11.67
N LEU A 380 -15.53 -10.30 11.89
CA LEU A 380 -14.61 -9.67 10.95
C LEU A 380 -13.33 -10.49 10.76
N VAL A 381 -12.77 -11.04 11.84
CA VAL A 381 -11.60 -11.93 11.80
C VAL A 381 -11.93 -13.26 11.09
N ARG A 382 -13.09 -13.87 11.36
CA ARG A 382 -13.54 -15.08 10.66
C ARG A 382 -13.83 -14.83 9.18
N VAL A 383 -14.37 -13.66 8.83
CA VAL A 383 -14.64 -13.26 7.44
C VAL A 383 -13.34 -12.97 6.69
N LEU A 384 -12.39 -12.25 7.31
CA LEU A 384 -11.07 -11.97 6.73
C LEU A 384 -10.23 -13.25 6.59
N GLY A 385 -10.28 -14.15 7.59
CA GLY A 385 -9.66 -15.47 7.50
C GLY A 385 -10.26 -16.31 6.38
N ARG A 386 -11.60 -16.43 6.30
CA ARG A 386 -12.24 -17.15 5.19
C ARG A 386 -11.98 -16.53 3.82
N PHE A 387 -11.81 -15.21 3.71
CA PHE A 387 -11.51 -14.54 2.44
C PHE A 387 -10.07 -14.77 1.95
N VAL A 388 -9.11 -14.84 2.87
CA VAL A 388 -7.70 -15.07 2.52
C VAL A 388 -7.45 -16.53 2.10
N PHE A 389 -8.20 -17.48 2.66
CA PHE A 389 -7.98 -18.91 2.45
C PHE A 389 -8.93 -19.58 1.45
N LYS A 390 -9.96 -18.90 0.91
CA LYS A 390 -10.94 -19.53 0.00
C LYS A 390 -10.42 -19.81 -1.41
N ASP A 391 -9.38 -19.12 -1.85
CA ASP A 391 -8.89 -19.18 -3.24
C ASP A 391 -7.67 -20.11 -3.42
N ILE A 392 -7.26 -20.85 -2.39
CA ILE A 392 -6.26 -21.91 -2.51
C ILE A 392 -7.01 -23.23 -2.67
N GLU A 393 -7.41 -23.55 -3.91
CA GLU A 393 -7.99 -24.85 -4.24
C GLU A 393 -7.02 -25.99 -3.85
N ALA A 394 -7.47 -26.83 -2.92
CA ALA A 394 -6.76 -27.95 -2.33
C ALA A 394 -6.47 -29.13 -3.29
N SER A 395 -6.60 -28.93 -4.61
CA SER A 395 -6.36 -29.96 -5.63
C SER A 395 -4.95 -29.88 -6.25
N GLN A 396 -4.32 -28.71 -6.27
CA GLN A 396 -2.97 -28.53 -6.85
C GLN A 396 -1.83 -28.66 -5.84
N ALA A 397 -2.07 -28.40 -4.55
CA ALA A 397 -1.05 -28.56 -3.50
C ALA A 397 -0.64 -30.03 -3.25
N ARG A 398 -1.54 -30.99 -3.55
CA ARG A 398 -1.32 -32.42 -3.26
C ARG A 398 -0.34 -33.13 -4.21
N LYS A 399 0.01 -32.53 -5.36
CA LYS A 399 0.92 -33.15 -6.33
C LYS A 399 2.37 -32.68 -6.25
N VAL A 400 2.65 -31.57 -5.55
CA VAL A 400 3.99 -30.95 -5.51
C VAL A 400 4.72 -31.21 -4.19
N TYR A 401 4.01 -31.61 -3.13
CA TYR A 401 4.61 -31.76 -1.81
C TYR A 401 4.59 -33.24 -1.39
N SER A 402 5.72 -33.91 -1.56
CA SER A 402 5.92 -35.28 -1.09
C SER A 402 6.05 -35.32 0.44
N SER A 403 5.89 -36.54 0.97
CA SER A 403 5.59 -36.92 2.35
C SER A 403 6.50 -36.36 3.47
N LEU A 404 7.66 -35.79 3.16
CA LEU A 404 8.53 -35.12 4.14
C LEU A 404 8.05 -33.72 4.54
N CYS A 405 7.35 -33.00 3.65
CA CYS A 405 6.78 -31.68 3.98
C CYS A 405 5.60 -31.77 4.94
N PHE A 406 4.87 -32.89 4.95
CA PHE A 406 3.72 -33.06 5.86
C PHE A 406 4.17 -33.24 7.30
N ALA A 407 5.24 -34.01 7.56
CA ALA A 407 5.80 -34.17 8.91
C ALA A 407 6.34 -32.84 9.48
N ALA A 408 7.05 -32.05 8.65
CA ALA A 408 7.57 -30.75 9.07
C ALA A 408 6.46 -29.68 9.26
N LEU A 409 5.33 -29.80 8.54
CA LEU A 409 4.15 -28.96 8.77
C LEU A 409 3.41 -29.38 10.05
N ASP A 410 3.35 -30.68 10.34
CA ASP A 410 2.68 -31.22 11.53
C ASP A 410 3.44 -30.83 12.81
N ASP A 411 4.77 -30.97 12.81
CA ASP A 411 5.65 -30.51 13.90
C ASP A 411 5.58 -28.98 14.06
N GLY A 412 5.47 -28.25 12.95
CA GLY A 412 5.31 -26.79 12.95
C GLY A 412 3.95 -26.32 13.47
N LEU A 413 2.87 -27.09 13.22
CA LEU A 413 1.55 -26.83 13.79
C LEU A 413 1.49 -27.20 15.28
N HIS A 414 2.17 -28.26 15.71
CA HIS A 414 2.27 -28.66 17.12
C HIS A 414 2.97 -27.60 17.97
N LEU A 415 4.09 -27.04 17.47
CA LEU A 415 4.78 -25.91 18.10
C LEU A 415 3.93 -24.62 18.11
N LEU A 416 3.08 -24.43 17.10
CA LEU A 416 2.14 -23.30 17.04
C LEU A 416 1.05 -23.42 18.11
N PHE A 417 0.56 -24.64 18.37
CA PHE A 417 -0.43 -24.92 19.42
C PHE A 417 0.15 -24.81 20.83
N GLU A 418 1.37 -25.33 21.08
CA GLU A 418 2.04 -25.14 22.38
C GLU A 418 2.34 -23.66 22.66
N CYS A 419 2.73 -22.89 21.65
CA CYS A 419 2.95 -21.45 21.78
C CYS A 419 1.64 -20.65 21.99
N LEU A 420 0.49 -21.20 21.59
CA LEU A 420 -0.84 -20.63 21.83
C LEU A 420 -1.37 -20.98 23.24
N GLU A 421 -1.07 -22.17 23.77
CA GLU A 421 -1.38 -22.58 25.14
C GLU A 421 -0.54 -21.85 26.20
N ILE A 422 0.67 -21.42 25.86
CA ILE A 422 1.52 -20.62 26.78
C ILE A 422 1.04 -19.15 26.87
N PHE A 423 0.14 -18.70 25.98
CA PHE A 423 -0.28 -17.29 25.86
C PHE A 423 -1.77 -17.01 26.14
N LEU A 424 -2.61 -18.04 26.27
CA LEU A 424 -3.97 -17.98 26.83
C LEU A 424 -3.92 -18.25 28.34
#